data_AF-A0A382WP57-F1
#
_entry.id   AF-A0A382WP57-F1
#
_cell.length_a   1.000
_cell.length_b   1.000
_cell.length_c   1.000
_cell.angle_alpha   90.00
_cell.angle_beta   90.00
_cell.angle_gamma   90.00
#
_symmetry.space_group_name_H-M   'P 1'
#
loop_
_entity.id
_entity.type
_entity.pdbx_description
1 polymer ?
#
loop_
_entity_poly.entity_id
_entity_poly.type
_entity_poly.pdbx_seq_one_letter_code
_entity_poly.pdbx_strand_id
1 'polypeptide(L)'
;MLTQTYRDITFVFGAPDGDRYEMLKETAHHKNLSFSAVYRTYMDEILLGLHGEGVFDHAFSGAVGPELKVNKIFPTYQHWRGREERFEKFFVSPEEEYVEIPAVMVFPPEFTDEQGASLETDVEFEHANFVSAIIGQSLRLDWVQVYGTFLSEENMDE
;
A
#
# COMPACT_ATOMS: atom_id res chain seq x y z
N MET A 1 6.10 23.59 12.32
CA MET A 1 6.49 23.39 10.91
C MET A 1 6.27 21.92 10.61
N LEU A 2 5.60 21.59 9.51
CA LEU A 2 5.60 20.21 9.02
C LEU A 2 6.99 19.98 8.41
N THR A 3 7.75 19.07 9.02
CA THR A 3 9.10 18.65 8.58
C THR A 3 9.07 17.65 7.44
N GLN A 4 7.89 17.15 7.09
CA GLN A 4 7.73 16.07 6.14
C GLN A 4 7.80 16.56 4.68
N THR A 5 8.41 15.78 3.80
CA THR A 5 8.46 16.06 2.35
C THR A 5 7.18 15.61 1.64
N TYR A 6 6.64 14.46 2.04
CA TYR A 6 5.46 13.86 1.40
C TYR A 6 4.19 14.16 2.19
N ARG A 7 3.14 14.54 1.46
CA ARG A 7 1.77 14.61 1.97
C ARG A 7 1.23 13.21 2.25
N ASP A 8 1.39 12.34 1.26
CA ASP A 8 0.96 10.95 1.33
C ASP A 8 1.92 10.06 0.55
N ILE A 9 1.99 8.80 1.00
CA ILE A 9 2.70 7.72 0.34
C ILE A 9 1.70 6.60 0.13
N THR A 10 1.58 6.12 -1.10
CA THR A 10 0.64 5.06 -1.49
C THR A 10 1.41 3.80 -1.88
N PHE A 11 1.10 2.69 -1.23
CA PHE A 11 1.58 1.36 -1.58
C PHE A 11 0.51 0.64 -2.37
N VAL A 12 0.83 0.14 -3.56
CA VAL A 12 -0.07 -0.60 -4.44
C VAL A 12 0.38 -2.04 -4.51
N PHE A 13 -0.54 -2.96 -4.26
CA PHE A 13 -0.23 -4.36 -4.00
C PHE A 13 -0.55 -5.23 -5.21
N GLY A 14 0.49 -5.81 -5.81
CA GLY A 14 0.35 -6.84 -6.83
C GLY A 14 -0.36 -8.08 -6.29
N ALA A 15 -0.79 -8.97 -7.19
CA ALA A 15 -1.45 -10.21 -6.78
C ALA A 15 -0.49 -11.08 -5.93
N PRO A 16 -1.03 -11.88 -5.01
CA PRO A 16 -0.22 -12.86 -4.28
C PRO A 16 0.29 -13.95 -5.23
N ASP A 17 1.27 -14.71 -4.78
CA ASP A 17 1.77 -15.90 -5.47
C ASP A 17 1.14 -17.20 -4.95
N GLY A 18 1.36 -18.29 -5.69
CA GLY A 18 1.04 -19.66 -5.28
C GLY A 18 -0.42 -19.92 -4.88
N ASP A 19 -0.61 -20.75 -3.86
CA ASP A 19 -1.92 -21.26 -3.43
C ASP A 19 -2.91 -20.14 -3.06
N ARG A 20 -2.39 -19.01 -2.56
CA ARG A 20 -3.23 -17.88 -2.18
C ARG A 20 -3.87 -17.21 -3.39
N TYR A 21 -3.14 -17.11 -4.50
CA TYR A 21 -3.69 -16.63 -5.76
C TYR A 21 -4.82 -17.53 -6.26
N GLU A 22 -4.57 -18.85 -6.31
CA GLU A 22 -5.56 -19.81 -6.79
C GLU A 22 -6.81 -19.82 -5.90
N MET A 23 -6.66 -19.77 -4.57
CA MET A 23 -7.78 -19.66 -3.64
C MET A 23 -8.66 -18.42 -3.90
N LEU A 24 -8.05 -17.25 -4.11
CA LEU A 24 -8.78 -16.01 -4.38
C LEU A 24 -9.47 -16.04 -5.74
N LYS A 25 -8.80 -16.59 -6.76
CA LYS A 25 -9.36 -16.78 -8.10
C LYS A 25 -10.54 -17.75 -8.11
N GLU A 26 -10.42 -18.87 -7.40
CA GLU A 26 -11.54 -19.80 -7.20
C GLU A 26 -12.70 -19.11 -6.47
N THR A 27 -12.42 -18.32 -5.44
CA THR A 27 -13.45 -17.56 -4.70
C THR A 27 -14.18 -16.58 -5.62
N ALA A 28 -13.45 -15.86 -6.48
CA ALA A 28 -14.04 -14.96 -7.47
C ALA A 28 -14.96 -15.71 -8.44
N HIS A 29 -14.52 -16.87 -8.94
CA HIS A 29 -15.34 -17.72 -9.80
C HIS A 29 -16.62 -18.21 -9.10
N HIS A 30 -16.51 -18.77 -7.89
CA HIS A 30 -17.66 -19.29 -7.15
C HIS A 30 -18.68 -18.20 -6.78
N LYS A 31 -18.22 -16.98 -6.51
CA LYS A 31 -19.07 -15.85 -6.16
C LYS A 31 -19.56 -15.05 -7.37
N ASN A 32 -19.13 -15.40 -8.58
CA ASN A 32 -19.38 -14.64 -9.81
C ASN A 32 -19.00 -13.14 -9.66
N LEU A 33 -17.81 -12.91 -9.09
CA LEU A 33 -17.20 -11.58 -8.91
C LEU A 33 -15.91 -11.48 -9.73
N SER A 34 -15.44 -10.27 -9.98
CA SER A 34 -14.09 -10.07 -10.51
C SER A 34 -13.04 -10.49 -9.48
N PHE A 35 -11.88 -10.94 -9.96
CA PHE A 35 -10.74 -11.20 -9.08
C PHE A 35 -10.35 -9.94 -8.30
N SER A 36 -10.34 -8.78 -8.97
CA SER A 36 -10.06 -7.48 -8.37
C SER A 36 -10.96 -7.19 -7.16
N ALA A 37 -12.27 -7.45 -7.27
CA ALA A 37 -13.20 -7.20 -6.17
C ALA A 37 -12.92 -8.10 -4.96
N VAL A 38 -12.69 -9.41 -5.19
CA VAL A 38 -12.38 -10.36 -4.12
C VAL A 38 -11.04 -10.04 -3.48
N TYR A 39 -10.03 -9.74 -4.29
CA TYR A 39 -8.69 -9.46 -3.79
C TYR A 39 -8.64 -8.14 -3.02
N ARG A 40 -9.38 -7.11 -3.44
CA ARG A 40 -9.47 -5.85 -2.69
C ARG A 40 -10.05 -6.07 -1.30
N THR A 41 -11.19 -6.77 -1.19
CA THR A 41 -11.78 -7.07 0.13
C THR A 41 -10.80 -7.86 1.02
N TYR A 42 -10.12 -8.84 0.45
CA TYR A 42 -9.09 -9.60 1.17
C TYR A 42 -7.95 -8.72 1.68
N MET A 43 -7.44 -7.81 0.85
CA MET A 43 -6.36 -6.90 1.22
C MET A 43 -6.80 -5.85 2.24
N ASP A 44 -8.01 -5.30 2.13
CA ASP A 44 -8.53 -4.33 3.10
C ASP A 44 -8.55 -4.94 4.52
N GLU A 45 -9.02 -6.18 4.66
CA GLU A 45 -9.02 -6.90 5.94
C GLU A 45 -7.60 -7.12 6.49
N ILE A 46 -6.67 -7.53 5.62
CA ILE A 46 -5.27 -7.73 6.00
C ILE A 46 -4.60 -6.43 6.42
N LEU A 47 -4.74 -5.37 5.64
CA LEU A 47 -4.06 -4.09 5.89
C LEU A 47 -4.55 -3.47 7.20
N LEU A 48 -5.85 -3.53 7.46
CA LEU A 48 -6.43 -3.08 8.73
C LEU A 48 -5.97 -3.96 9.91
N GLY A 49 -5.88 -5.27 9.72
CA GLY A 49 -5.32 -6.20 10.72
C GLY A 49 -3.86 -5.90 11.05
N LEU A 50 -3.01 -5.80 10.02
CA LEU A 50 -1.59 -5.47 10.15
C LEU A 50 -1.37 -4.13 10.85
N HIS A 51 -2.19 -3.12 10.51
CA HIS A 51 -2.14 -1.83 11.20
C HIS A 51 -2.55 -1.93 12.67
N GLY A 52 -3.62 -2.66 12.99
CA GLY A 52 -4.05 -2.90 14.37
C GLY A 52 -3.03 -3.66 15.22
N GLU A 53 -2.19 -4.49 14.58
CA GLU A 53 -1.08 -5.21 15.22
C GLU A 53 0.24 -4.42 15.27
N GLY A 54 0.26 -3.17 14.79
CA GLY A 54 1.45 -2.31 14.83
C GLY A 54 2.52 -2.67 13.77
N VAL A 55 2.19 -3.45 12.75
CA VAL A 55 3.17 -3.87 11.72
C VAL A 55 3.71 -2.69 10.93
N PHE A 56 2.86 -1.71 10.60
CA PHE A 56 3.30 -0.49 9.92
C PHE A 56 4.24 0.35 10.81
N ASP A 57 3.93 0.46 12.10
CA ASP A 57 4.78 1.17 13.08
C ASP A 57 6.18 0.53 13.09
N HIS A 58 6.26 -0.79 13.30
CA HIS A 58 7.52 -1.52 13.33
C HIS A 58 8.29 -1.45 11.99
N ALA A 59 7.60 -1.57 10.85
CA ALA A 59 8.24 -1.50 9.55
C ALA A 59 8.84 -0.12 9.28
N PHE A 60 8.10 0.96 9.57
CA PHE A 60 8.60 2.32 9.37
C PHE A 60 9.65 2.70 10.42
N SER A 61 9.53 2.30 11.69
CA SER A 61 10.57 2.52 12.69
C SER A 61 11.88 1.83 12.32
N GLY A 62 11.81 0.59 11.82
CA GLY A 62 12.98 -0.12 11.31
C GLY A 62 13.60 0.53 10.08
N ALA A 63 12.80 1.20 9.24
CA ALA A 63 13.26 1.87 8.03
C ALA A 63 13.89 3.24 8.33
N VAL A 64 13.20 4.07 9.12
CA VAL A 64 13.58 5.46 9.41
C VAL A 64 14.66 5.51 10.51
N GLY A 65 14.66 4.53 11.42
CA GLY A 65 15.59 4.44 12.56
C GLY A 65 14.94 4.70 13.93
N PRO A 66 14.25 5.83 14.17
CA PRO A 66 13.56 6.09 15.42
C PRO A 66 12.23 5.35 15.53
N GLU A 67 11.83 5.04 16.76
CA GLU A 67 10.49 4.53 17.07
C GLU A 67 9.43 5.58 16.70
N LEU A 68 8.40 5.14 15.98
CA LEU A 68 7.33 6.00 15.46
C LEU A 68 6.01 5.24 15.35
N LYS A 69 4.92 6.00 15.24
CA LYS A 69 3.57 5.49 15.05
C LYS A 69 3.00 6.00 13.75
N VAL A 70 2.56 5.06 12.91
CA VAL A 70 1.76 5.29 11.72
C VAL A 70 0.32 5.40 12.20
N ASN A 71 -0.05 6.57 12.74
CA ASN A 71 -1.33 6.75 13.46
C ASN A 71 -2.60 6.39 12.67
N LYS A 72 -2.51 6.41 11.35
CA LYS A 72 -3.62 6.09 10.47
C LYS A 72 -3.12 5.55 9.14
N ILE A 73 -3.87 4.59 8.62
CA ILE A 73 -3.79 4.16 7.23
C ILE A 73 -5.14 4.39 6.53
N PHE A 74 -5.11 4.46 5.21
CA PHE A 74 -6.31 4.55 4.39
C PHE A 74 -6.26 3.50 3.27
N PRO A 75 -6.92 2.34 3.44
CA PRO A 75 -7.12 1.37 2.36
C PRO A 75 -7.88 2.01 1.20
N THR A 76 -7.40 1.79 -0.02
CA THR A 76 -7.92 2.35 -1.26
C THR A 76 -7.58 1.42 -2.43
N TYR A 77 -7.75 1.88 -3.66
CA TYR A 77 -7.36 1.13 -4.85
C TYR A 77 -6.90 2.06 -5.98
N GLN A 78 -6.08 1.51 -6.87
CA GLN A 78 -5.80 2.11 -8.18
C GLN A 78 -6.68 1.46 -9.24
N HIS A 79 -7.31 2.30 -10.07
CA HIS A 79 -8.08 1.86 -11.21
C HIS A 79 -7.18 1.80 -12.44
N TRP A 80 -7.12 0.64 -13.10
CA TRP A 80 -6.38 0.49 -14.35
C TRP A 80 -7.30 0.02 -15.46
N ARG A 81 -7.21 0.68 -16.61
CA ARG A 81 -7.96 0.30 -17.82
C ARG A 81 -7.02 -0.31 -18.85
N GLY A 82 -7.45 -1.40 -19.45
CA GLY A 82 -6.67 -2.11 -20.46
C GLY A 82 -5.70 -3.12 -19.86
N ARG A 83 -5.44 -4.18 -20.63
CA ARG A 83 -4.59 -5.29 -20.22
C ARG A 83 -3.12 -4.90 -20.37
N GLU A 84 -2.40 -4.87 -19.26
CA GLU A 84 -0.95 -4.79 -19.22
C GLU A 84 -0.38 -6.08 -18.64
N GLU A 85 0.78 -6.50 -19.13
CA GLU A 85 1.46 -7.74 -18.70
C GLU A 85 1.62 -7.80 -17.18
N ARG A 86 2.03 -6.69 -16.55
CA ARG A 86 2.18 -6.59 -15.08
C ARG A 86 0.90 -6.81 -14.28
N PHE A 87 -0.26 -6.65 -14.90
CA PHE A 87 -1.58 -6.78 -14.28
C PHE A 87 -2.34 -8.01 -14.76
N GLU A 88 -1.72 -8.89 -15.55
CA GLU A 88 -2.37 -10.03 -16.17
C GLU A 88 -3.13 -10.91 -15.16
N LYS A 89 -2.55 -11.13 -13.96
CA LYS A 89 -3.19 -11.91 -12.89
C LYS A 89 -4.52 -11.33 -12.38
N PHE A 90 -4.79 -10.05 -12.62
CA PHE A 90 -6.04 -9.39 -12.25
C PHE A 90 -7.13 -9.53 -13.33
N PHE A 91 -6.76 -9.86 -14.57
CA PHE A 91 -7.67 -10.05 -15.70
C PHE A 91 -8.00 -11.53 -15.88
N VAL A 92 -8.78 -12.09 -14.95
CA VAL A 92 -9.14 -13.51 -14.95
C VAL A 92 -10.21 -13.82 -16.02
N SER A 93 -11.12 -12.88 -16.29
CA SER A 93 -12.14 -13.04 -17.33
C SER A 93 -11.76 -12.25 -18.60
N PRO A 94 -11.95 -12.80 -19.82
CA PRO A 94 -11.73 -12.07 -21.07
C PRO A 94 -12.58 -10.80 -21.19
N GLU A 95 -13.70 -10.73 -20.48
CA GLU A 95 -14.65 -9.60 -20.52
C GLU A 95 -14.25 -8.43 -19.61
N GLU A 96 -13.26 -8.61 -18.72
CA GLU A 96 -12.79 -7.54 -17.84
C GLU A 96 -12.02 -6.46 -18.63
N GLU A 97 -12.57 -5.26 -18.71
CA GLU A 97 -11.96 -4.09 -19.36
C GLU A 97 -11.07 -3.26 -18.43
N TYR A 98 -11.29 -3.38 -17.12
CA TYR A 98 -10.59 -2.65 -16.08
C TYR A 98 -10.38 -3.53 -14.84
N VAL A 99 -9.41 -3.16 -14.03
CA VAL A 99 -9.08 -3.80 -12.75
C VAL A 99 -8.94 -2.76 -11.66
N GLU A 100 -9.25 -3.17 -10.44
CA GLU A 100 -9.06 -2.38 -9.22
C GLU A 100 -7.98 -3.06 -8.40
N ILE A 101 -6.82 -2.42 -8.29
CA ILE A 101 -5.66 -2.97 -7.60
C ILE A 101 -5.62 -2.40 -6.19
N PRO A 102 -5.63 -3.23 -5.14
CA PRO A 102 -5.65 -2.75 -3.77
C PRO A 102 -4.41 -1.91 -3.45
N ALA A 103 -4.62 -0.89 -2.64
CA ALA A 103 -3.59 0.01 -2.21
C ALA A 103 -3.83 0.49 -0.77
N VAL A 104 -2.80 1.01 -0.12
CA VAL A 104 -2.93 1.70 1.16
C VAL A 104 -2.17 3.01 1.11
N MET A 105 -2.82 4.07 1.58
CA MET A 105 -2.18 5.37 1.78
C MET A 105 -1.78 5.52 3.24
N VAL A 106 -0.59 6.07 3.45
CA VAL A 106 -0.12 6.57 4.74
C VAL A 106 0.20 8.04 4.60
N PHE A 107 0.13 8.76 5.71
CA PHE A 107 0.30 10.21 5.75
C PHE A 107 1.46 10.52 6.70
N PRO A 108 2.72 10.60 6.21
CA PRO A 108 3.86 10.97 7.05
C PRO A 108 3.65 12.22 7.92
N PRO A 109 2.91 13.26 7.48
CA PRO A 109 2.57 14.42 8.31
C PRO A 109 1.79 14.08 9.59
N GLU A 110 1.08 12.95 9.59
CA GLU A 110 0.30 12.45 10.71
C GLU A 110 1.09 11.44 11.57
N PHE A 111 2.35 11.12 11.21
CA PHE A 111 3.16 10.22 12.03
C PHE A 111 3.63 10.93 13.29
N THR A 112 3.74 10.16 14.37
CA THR A 112 4.23 10.68 15.65
C THR A 112 5.35 9.80 16.19
N ASP A 113 6.15 10.34 17.09
CA ASP A 113 6.99 9.52 17.96
C ASP A 113 6.16 8.69 18.94
N GLU A 114 6.82 7.90 19.79
CA GLU A 114 6.17 7.09 20.82
C GLU A 114 5.37 7.93 21.83
N GLN A 115 5.81 9.17 22.08
CA GLN A 115 5.20 10.12 23.01
C GLN A 115 4.00 10.86 22.40
N GLY A 116 3.74 10.67 21.11
CA GLY A 116 2.64 11.31 20.38
C GLY A 116 2.97 12.71 19.87
N ALA A 117 4.24 13.12 19.88
CA ALA A 117 4.67 14.38 19.29
C ALA A 117 4.98 14.19 17.79
N SER A 118 4.95 15.30 17.04
CA SER A 118 5.26 15.28 15.61
C SER A 118 6.67 14.78 15.35
N LEU A 119 6.83 13.94 14.33
CA LEU A 119 8.11 13.37 13.97
C LEU A 119 9.08 14.45 13.47
N GLU A 120 10.25 14.57 14.11
CA GLU A 120 11.30 15.50 13.67
C GLU A 120 12.04 15.01 12.42
N THR A 121 12.11 13.69 12.22
CA THR A 121 12.76 13.04 11.08
C THR A 121 11.81 12.95 9.89
N ASP A 122 12.30 13.22 8.68
CA ASP A 122 11.51 13.12 7.46
C ASP A 122 11.36 11.66 7.01
N VAL A 123 10.16 11.28 6.59
CA VAL A 123 9.91 9.96 5.99
C VAL A 123 10.17 10.04 4.49
N GLU A 124 11.41 9.76 4.12
CA GLU A 124 11.83 9.71 2.72
C GLU A 124 11.28 8.51 1.92
N PHE A 125 11.33 8.63 0.59
CA PHE A 125 10.85 7.60 -0.33
C PHE A 125 11.64 6.29 -0.23
N GLU A 126 12.92 6.35 0.16
CA GLU A 126 13.73 5.15 0.39
C GLU A 126 13.23 4.32 1.58
N HIS A 127 12.76 4.97 2.65
CA HIS A 127 12.12 4.28 3.77
C HIS A 127 10.85 3.57 3.31
N ALA A 128 10.04 4.23 2.47
CA ALA A 128 8.85 3.61 1.90
C ALA A 128 9.19 2.41 0.98
N ASN A 129 10.26 2.48 0.18
CA ASN A 129 10.72 1.33 -0.61
C ASN A 129 11.20 0.16 0.27
N PHE A 130 11.83 0.45 1.40
CA PHE A 130 12.20 -0.58 2.36
C PHE A 130 10.96 -1.25 2.98
N VAL A 131 9.97 -0.45 3.41
CA VAL A 131 8.68 -0.94 3.92
C VAL A 131 7.93 -1.76 2.87
N SER A 132 7.93 -1.34 1.60
CA SER A 132 7.27 -2.06 0.52
C SER A 132 7.88 -3.45 0.30
N ALA A 133 9.21 -3.58 0.42
CA ALA A 133 9.90 -4.85 0.34
C ALA A 133 9.52 -5.78 1.51
N ILE A 134 9.45 -5.26 2.74
CA ILE A 134 9.00 -6.03 3.91
C ILE A 134 7.58 -6.56 3.70
N ILE A 135 6.64 -5.69 3.32
CA ILE A 135 5.24 -6.08 3.14
C ILE A 135 5.11 -7.08 1.98
N GLY A 136 5.77 -6.81 0.86
CA GLY A 136 5.76 -7.67 -0.33
C GLY A 136 6.26 -9.08 -0.02
N GLN A 137 7.38 -9.20 0.70
CA GLN A 137 7.91 -10.51 1.13
C GLN A 137 6.99 -11.20 2.13
N SER A 138 6.47 -10.47 3.12
CA SER A 138 5.63 -11.03 4.19
C SER A 138 4.31 -11.58 3.67
N LEU A 139 3.71 -10.90 2.68
CA LEU A 139 2.45 -11.29 2.06
C LEU A 139 2.64 -12.18 0.82
N ARG A 140 3.88 -12.38 0.38
CA ARG A 140 4.27 -13.08 -0.86
C ARG A 140 3.57 -12.51 -2.09
N LEU A 141 3.72 -11.21 -2.29
CA LEU A 141 3.17 -10.49 -3.43
C LEU A 141 4.16 -10.50 -4.59
N ASP A 142 3.65 -10.55 -5.82
CA ASP A 142 4.49 -10.45 -7.02
C ASP A 142 5.30 -9.16 -7.06
N TRP A 143 4.70 -8.07 -6.57
CA TRP A 143 5.31 -6.75 -6.48
C TRP A 143 4.53 -5.85 -5.52
N VAL A 144 5.20 -4.81 -5.02
CA VAL A 144 4.59 -3.67 -4.33
C VAL A 144 5.14 -2.41 -4.97
N GLN A 145 4.26 -1.55 -5.49
CA GLN A 145 4.67 -0.26 -6.06
C GLN A 145 4.42 0.86 -5.05
N VAL A 146 5.34 1.81 -4.98
CA VAL A 146 5.24 2.96 -4.10
C VAL A 146 5.05 4.22 -4.95
N TYR A 147 4.11 5.06 -4.54
CA TYR A 147 3.87 6.38 -5.10
C TYR A 147 3.89 7.39 -3.94
N GLY A 148 4.25 8.65 -4.22
CA GLY A 148 4.28 9.70 -3.21
C GLY A 148 3.80 11.02 -3.78
N THR A 149 3.05 11.76 -2.98
CA THR A 149 2.59 13.12 -3.30
C THR A 149 3.35 14.10 -2.40
N PHE A 150 3.98 15.12 -2.96
CA PHE A 150 4.71 16.14 -2.19
C PHE A 150 3.77 17.05 -1.37
N LEU A 151 4.29 17.62 -0.29
CA LEU A 151 3.56 18.54 0.58
C LEU A 151 3.28 19.92 -0.05
N SER A 152 4.03 20.38 -1.06
CA SER A 152 3.72 21.64 -1.78
C SER A 152 4.49 21.86 -3.10
N GLU A 153 3.98 22.78 -3.92
CA GLU A 153 4.76 23.88 -4.50
C GLU A 153 4.01 25.21 -4.26
N GLU A 154 4.39 25.95 -3.22
CA GLU A 154 4.58 27.40 -3.36
C GLU A 154 6.08 27.62 -3.11
N ASN A 155 6.78 28.18 -4.11
CA ASN A 155 8.21 28.47 -4.20
C ASN A 155 9.13 27.38 -4.79
N MET A 156 8.79 26.87 -5.99
CA MET A 156 9.80 26.57 -7.01
C MET A 156 9.64 27.53 -8.21
N ASP A 157 9.70 28.82 -7.93
CA ASP A 157 9.99 29.85 -8.94
C ASP A 157 11.02 30.79 -8.32
N GLU A 158 12.30 30.53 -8.59
CA GLU A 158 13.36 31.53 -8.83
C GLU A 158 14.58 30.89 -9.51
#